data_AF-A0A7C5M7M3-F1
#
_entry.id   AF-A0A7C5M7M3-F1
#
_cell.length_a   1.000
_cell.length_b   1.000
_cell.length_c   1.000
_cell.angle_alpha   90.00
_cell.angle_beta   90.00
_cell.angle_gamma   90.00
#
_symmetry.space_group_name_H-M   'P 1'
#
loop_
_entity.id
_entity.type
_entity.pdbx_description
1 polymer ?
#
loop_
_entity_poly.entity_id
_entity_poly.type
_entity_poly.pdbx_seq_one_letter_code
_entity_poly.pdbx_strand_id
1 'polypeptide(L)'
;MKILSIISLSIVFLIGCNQAQTSNNNTTGEKEKVSETNEMVLHVLADTVFTFNNCEKGKIPAGWSQYFTGKGTGTEWQITDDNGNKVLAQLSDDNPNYHFNVIVYDGMEMKDAELEVRIKGVAGRMDQGGGFVWRFTDADNYYVVRANPLEDNVVLYKVENGKRTDLPLLGKGRTYG
;
A
#
# COMPACT_ATOMS: atom_id res chain seq x y z
N MET A 1 48.99 32.76 21.11
CA MET A 1 47.78 33.36 21.73
C MET A 1 47.11 34.19 20.64
N LYS A 2 45.94 33.88 20.09
CA LYS A 2 44.69 33.40 20.71
C LYS A 2 44.16 32.14 20.01
N ILE A 3 43.62 31.25 20.82
CA ILE A 3 42.85 30.06 20.43
C ILE A 3 41.43 30.54 20.11
N LEU A 4 40.86 30.15 18.97
CA LEU A 4 39.41 30.08 18.82
C LEU A 4 39.01 28.62 18.69
N SER A 5 38.10 28.26 19.58
CA SER A 5 37.60 26.95 19.94
C SER A 5 36.19 26.80 19.36
N ILE A 6 35.96 25.69 18.64
CA ILE A 6 34.79 24.76 18.66
C ILE A 6 33.42 25.43 18.33
N ILE A 7 32.57 24.90 17.45
CA ILE A 7 31.67 23.76 17.71
C ILE A 7 31.20 23.19 16.37
N SER A 8 31.53 21.90 16.16
CA SER A 8 30.91 21.00 15.20
C SER A 8 29.44 20.82 15.57
N LEU A 9 28.51 21.29 14.73
CA LEU A 9 27.09 20.99 14.90
C LEU A 9 26.79 19.70 14.15
N SER A 10 26.90 18.59 14.87
CA SER A 10 26.43 17.27 14.42
C SER A 10 24.90 17.31 14.29
N ILE A 11 24.39 17.34 13.07
CA ILE A 11 22.96 17.14 12.80
C ILE A 11 22.67 15.66 13.07
N VAL A 12 22.00 15.41 14.19
CA VAL A 12 21.44 14.11 14.55
C VAL A 12 20.31 13.80 13.57
N PHE A 13 20.55 12.86 12.65
CA PHE A 13 19.50 12.23 11.86
C PHE A 13 18.67 11.34 12.80
N LEU A 14 17.46 11.77 13.17
CA LEU A 14 16.45 10.88 13.73
C LEU A 14 15.78 10.14 12.58
N ILE A 15 16.41 9.04 12.17
CA ILE A 15 15.80 8.02 11.32
C ILE A 15 15.01 7.07 12.24
N GLY A 16 13.70 6.95 12.02
CA GLY A 16 12.83 5.91 12.60
C GLY A 16 11.39 6.15 12.15
N CYS A 17 10.59 5.16 11.72
CA CYS A 17 10.71 3.69 11.66
C CYS A 17 10.44 3.25 10.21
N ASN A 18 10.92 2.14 9.66
CA ASN A 18 11.09 0.84 10.29
C ASN A 18 12.15 -0.02 9.60
N GLN A 19 12.76 -0.87 10.43
CA GLN A 19 13.73 -1.90 10.12
C GLN A 19 12.98 -3.16 9.68
N ALA A 20 13.38 -3.75 8.55
CA ALA A 20 13.01 -5.12 8.22
C ALA A 20 13.56 -6.05 9.30
N GLN A 21 12.69 -6.79 9.99
CA GLN A 21 13.12 -7.78 10.97
C GLN A 21 13.41 -9.10 10.23
N THR A 22 14.69 -9.36 9.97
CA THR A 22 15.19 -10.66 9.54
C THR A 22 15.43 -11.53 10.78
N SER A 23 14.68 -12.62 10.95
CA SER A 23 14.97 -13.62 11.98
C SER A 23 15.87 -14.70 11.38
N ASN A 24 17.14 -14.75 11.80
CA ASN A 24 18.06 -15.84 11.49
C ASN A 24 18.58 -16.44 12.79
N ASN A 25 18.05 -17.59 13.18
CA ASN A 25 18.72 -18.51 14.09
C ASN A 25 19.17 -19.71 13.26
N ASN A 26 20.48 -20.00 13.23
CA ASN A 26 20.97 -21.37 13.35
C ASN A 26 22.48 -21.43 13.59
N THR A 27 22.83 -22.19 14.62
CA THR A 27 24.16 -22.53 15.10
C THR A 27 24.83 -23.59 14.21
N THR A 28 26.14 -23.41 14.09
CA THR A 28 27.24 -24.23 13.57
C THR A 28 27.03 -25.75 13.49
N GLY A 29 27.39 -26.36 12.34
CA GLY A 29 27.62 -27.80 12.24
C GLY A 29 27.81 -28.36 10.83
N GLU A 30 29.07 -28.35 10.36
CA GLU A 30 29.70 -29.34 9.48
C GLU A 30 29.38 -29.41 7.96
N LYS A 31 30.46 -29.65 7.20
CA LYS A 31 30.59 -29.61 5.74
C LYS A 31 30.09 -30.90 5.10
N GLU A 32 29.35 -30.78 4.01
CA GLU A 32 29.43 -31.76 2.93
C GLU A 32 29.11 -31.12 1.57
N LYS A 33 29.88 -31.55 0.56
CA LYS A 33 30.01 -30.97 -0.78
C LYS A 33 29.06 -31.72 -1.72
N VAL A 34 28.00 -31.07 -2.23
CA VAL A 34 27.16 -31.64 -3.29
C VAL A 34 26.91 -30.63 -4.41
N SER A 35 27.43 -31.03 -5.57
CA SER A 35 27.06 -30.74 -6.96
C SER A 35 26.06 -29.62 -7.24
N GLU A 36 26.57 -28.59 -7.94
CA GLU A 36 25.79 -27.59 -8.66
C GLU A 36 24.71 -28.25 -9.54
N THR A 37 23.46 -28.04 -9.16
CA THR A 37 22.31 -28.10 -10.06
C THR A 37 21.69 -26.73 -10.09
N ASN A 38 21.32 -26.31 -11.30
CA ASN A 38 20.77 -25.03 -11.70
C ASN A 38 19.62 -24.57 -10.77
N GLU A 39 19.96 -23.95 -9.63
CA GLU A 39 18.99 -23.22 -8.82
C GLU A 39 18.68 -21.93 -9.55
N MET A 40 17.51 -21.93 -10.20
CA MET A 40 16.77 -20.73 -10.49
C MET A 40 16.66 -19.97 -9.17
N VAL A 41 17.49 -18.94 -9.01
CA VAL A 41 17.57 -18.14 -7.79
C VAL A 41 16.17 -17.54 -7.57
N LEU A 42 15.40 -18.17 -6.69
CA LEU A 42 14.21 -17.58 -6.12
C LEU A 42 14.73 -16.38 -5.35
N HIS A 43 14.65 -15.21 -5.98
CA HIS A 43 14.84 -13.94 -5.31
C HIS A 43 13.63 -13.82 -4.38
N VAL A 44 13.71 -14.45 -3.19
CA VAL A 44 12.71 -14.28 -2.14
C VAL A 44 12.83 -12.83 -1.72
N LEU A 45 12.07 -11.97 -2.40
CA LEU A 45 11.77 -10.66 -1.88
C LEU A 45 11.10 -10.92 -0.54
N ALA A 46 11.72 -10.47 0.54
CA ALA A 46 11.13 -10.62 1.86
C ALA A 46 9.76 -9.94 1.85
N ASP A 47 8.75 -10.64 2.34
CA ASP A 47 7.39 -10.09 2.45
C ASP A 47 7.44 -8.76 3.19
N THR A 48 6.88 -7.72 2.57
CA THR A 48 6.77 -6.43 3.20
C THR A 48 5.41 -6.35 3.88
N VAL A 49 5.42 -6.33 5.21
CA VAL A 49 4.20 -6.26 6.03
C VAL A 49 4.02 -4.85 6.57
N PHE A 50 2.91 -4.22 6.24
CA PHE A 50 2.50 -2.94 6.82
C PHE A 50 1.57 -3.15 8.01
N THR A 51 1.96 -2.61 9.16
CA THR A 51 1.08 -2.47 10.33
C THR A 51 1.08 -1.02 10.78
N PHE A 52 -0.01 -0.57 11.38
CA PHE A 52 -0.19 0.84 11.72
C PHE A 52 -0.14 1.11 13.25
N ASN A 53 0.13 0.09 14.07
CA ASN A 53 0.13 0.18 15.53
C ASN A 53 1.10 1.24 16.08
N ASN A 54 2.21 1.47 15.37
CA ASN A 54 3.23 2.45 15.77
C ASN A 54 3.04 3.82 15.09
N CYS A 55 2.02 3.99 14.25
CA CYS A 55 1.73 5.26 13.60
C CYS A 55 0.95 6.21 14.53
N GLU A 56 1.10 7.51 14.30
CA GLU A 56 0.33 8.54 14.99
C GLU A 56 -1.08 8.66 14.40
N LYS A 57 -2.10 8.80 15.26
CA LYS A 57 -3.48 9.00 14.80
C LYS A 57 -3.65 10.37 14.16
N GLY A 58 -4.57 10.48 13.21
CA GLY A 58 -4.85 11.75 12.52
C GLY A 58 -3.79 12.16 11.49
N LYS A 59 -2.92 11.22 11.10
CA LYS A 59 -1.83 11.43 10.14
C LYS A 59 -1.85 10.36 9.05
N ILE A 60 -1.37 10.71 7.87
CA ILE A 60 -0.95 9.72 6.86
C ILE A 60 0.36 9.09 7.35
N PRO A 61 0.52 7.75 7.30
CA PRO A 61 1.78 7.09 7.64
C PRO A 61 2.94 7.58 6.77
N ALA A 62 4.15 7.58 7.32
CA ALA A 62 5.34 7.95 6.58
C ALA A 62 5.53 7.08 5.32
N GLY A 63 5.86 7.72 4.20
CA GLY A 63 6.06 7.05 2.90
C GLY A 63 4.77 6.68 2.16
N TRP A 64 3.61 7.16 2.62
CA TRP A 64 2.35 7.01 1.90
C TRP A 64 1.87 8.35 1.36
N SER A 65 1.33 8.32 0.14
CA SER A 65 0.76 9.48 -0.55
C SER A 65 -0.68 9.18 -0.98
N GLN A 66 -1.56 10.16 -0.84
CA GLN A 66 -2.98 10.04 -1.20
C GLN A 66 -3.30 10.80 -2.49
N TYR A 67 -4.23 10.25 -3.26
CA TYR A 67 -4.67 10.76 -4.55
C TYR A 67 -6.16 10.51 -4.71
N PHE A 68 -6.78 11.20 -5.67
CA PHE A 68 -8.11 10.83 -6.13
C PHE A 68 -8.23 11.01 -7.64
N THR A 69 -9.02 10.14 -8.27
CA THR A 69 -9.42 10.27 -9.67
C THR A 69 -10.81 10.92 -9.74
N GLY A 70 -11.01 11.82 -10.71
CA GLY A 70 -12.33 12.30 -11.10
C GLY A 70 -12.75 13.59 -10.41
N LYS A 71 -14.02 13.68 -10.00
CA LYS A 71 -14.65 14.91 -9.48
C LYS A 71 -14.25 15.17 -8.03
N GLY A 72 -14.69 16.27 -7.42
CA GLY A 72 -14.43 16.56 -6.00
C GLY A 72 -13.19 17.41 -5.77
N THR A 73 -12.93 17.75 -4.50
CA THR A 73 -11.87 18.70 -4.12
C THR A 73 -10.71 18.06 -3.36
N GLY A 74 -10.81 16.80 -2.97
CA GLY A 74 -9.76 16.12 -2.22
C GLY A 74 -10.13 14.69 -1.85
N THR A 75 -9.18 14.00 -1.23
CA THR A 75 -9.35 12.73 -0.52
C THR A 75 -8.77 12.90 0.88
N GLU A 76 -9.29 12.16 1.84
CA GLU A 76 -8.77 12.13 3.20
C GLU A 76 -8.49 10.69 3.63
N TRP A 77 -7.21 10.43 3.90
CA TRP A 77 -6.72 9.21 4.52
C TRP A 77 -5.95 9.54 5.78
N GLN A 78 -6.16 8.77 6.84
CA GLN A 78 -5.37 8.90 8.05
C GLN A 78 -5.43 7.65 8.92
N ILE A 79 -4.50 7.56 9.87
CA ILE A 79 -4.56 6.57 10.93
C ILE A 79 -5.67 6.91 11.92
N THR A 80 -6.54 5.94 12.15
CA THR A 80 -7.65 6.03 13.13
C THR A 80 -7.58 4.85 14.10
N ASP A 81 -8.41 4.91 15.15
CA ASP A 81 -8.61 3.80 16.08
C ASP A 81 -9.90 3.06 15.72
N ASP A 82 -9.81 1.74 15.51
CA ASP A 82 -10.94 0.83 15.38
C ASP A 82 -10.87 -0.21 16.51
N ASN A 83 -11.57 0.10 17.61
CA ASN A 83 -11.65 -0.74 18.81
C ASN A 83 -10.27 -1.11 19.39
N GLY A 84 -9.38 -0.11 19.50
CA GLY A 84 -8.03 -0.27 20.02
C GLY A 84 -6.99 -0.73 18.99
N ASN A 85 -7.39 -1.00 17.74
CA ASN A 85 -6.46 -1.27 16.64
C ASN A 85 -6.25 -0.01 15.82
N LYS A 86 -4.99 0.35 15.55
CA LYS A 86 -4.70 1.45 14.61
C LYS A 86 -4.80 0.95 13.18
N VAL A 87 -5.57 1.66 12.36
CA VAL A 87 -5.85 1.32 10.96
C VAL A 87 -5.70 2.53 10.06
N LEU A 88 -5.27 2.32 8.81
CA LEU A 88 -5.33 3.34 7.77
C LEU A 88 -6.76 3.40 7.22
N ALA A 89 -7.45 4.52 7.44
CA ALA A 89 -8.83 4.71 7.05
C ALA A 89 -8.96 5.81 6.00
N GLN A 90 -9.81 5.56 5.01
CA GLN A 90 -10.35 6.60 4.13
C GLN A 90 -11.56 7.23 4.83
N LEU A 91 -11.63 8.57 4.84
CA LEU A 91 -12.59 9.33 5.63
C LEU A 91 -13.46 10.31 4.84
N SER A 92 -13.17 10.54 3.56
CA SER A 92 -14.04 11.39 2.73
C SER A 92 -15.41 10.73 2.61
N ASP A 93 -16.43 11.45 3.05
CA ASP A 93 -17.83 11.05 3.07
C ASP A 93 -18.64 11.65 1.92
N ASP A 94 -18.05 12.60 1.18
CA ASP A 94 -18.57 13.11 -0.06
C ASP A 94 -18.20 12.19 -1.23
N ASN A 95 -19.21 11.79 -2.00
CA ASN A 95 -19.00 11.12 -3.27
C ASN A 95 -19.81 11.87 -4.33
N PRO A 96 -19.21 12.85 -5.05
CA PRO A 96 -19.89 13.61 -6.12
C PRO A 96 -20.22 12.76 -7.38
N ASN A 97 -20.26 11.44 -7.22
CA ASN A 97 -20.16 10.40 -8.25
C ASN A 97 -18.86 10.53 -9.04
N TYR A 98 -18.28 9.39 -9.41
CA TYR A 98 -17.02 9.38 -10.16
C TYR A 98 -15.88 10.08 -9.38
N HIS A 99 -15.71 9.66 -8.13
CA HIS A 99 -14.63 10.09 -7.23
C HIS A 99 -14.00 8.83 -6.63
N PHE A 100 -12.76 8.53 -6.99
CA PHE A 100 -12.08 7.31 -6.59
C PHE A 100 -10.89 7.65 -5.70
N ASN A 101 -11.03 7.41 -4.40
CA ASN A 101 -9.99 7.65 -3.41
C ASN A 101 -8.89 6.59 -3.50
N VAL A 102 -7.63 7.04 -3.50
CA VAL A 102 -6.46 6.18 -3.66
C VAL A 102 -5.40 6.57 -2.62
N ILE A 103 -4.71 5.58 -2.07
CA ILE A 103 -3.51 5.77 -1.26
C ILE A 103 -2.45 4.77 -1.69
N VAL A 104 -1.20 5.23 -1.81
CA VAL A 104 -0.07 4.48 -2.38
C VAL A 104 1.11 4.57 -1.44
N TYR A 105 1.85 3.47 -1.28
CA TYR A 105 3.14 3.46 -0.63
C TYR A 105 4.23 3.79 -1.66
N ASP A 106 4.99 4.85 -1.42
CA ASP A 106 5.94 5.42 -2.39
C ASP A 106 7.28 4.66 -2.40
N GLY A 107 7.54 3.81 -1.40
CA GLY A 107 8.82 3.13 -1.21
C GLY A 107 8.98 1.83 -2.00
N MET A 108 8.09 1.51 -2.94
CA MET A 108 8.08 0.22 -3.61
C MET A 108 7.69 0.33 -5.09
N GLU A 109 8.50 -0.27 -5.94
CA GLU A 109 8.21 -0.48 -7.36
C GLU A 109 8.25 -1.98 -7.68
N MET A 110 7.15 -2.52 -8.19
CA MET A 110 7.03 -3.95 -8.50
C MET A 110 6.34 -4.16 -9.84
N LYS A 111 6.85 -5.11 -10.62
CA LYS A 111 6.22 -5.55 -11.87
C LYS A 111 5.17 -6.64 -11.63
N ASP A 112 5.56 -7.63 -10.82
CA ASP A 112 4.82 -8.83 -10.48
C ASP A 112 4.83 -8.94 -8.95
N ALA A 113 3.66 -9.12 -8.32
CA ALA A 113 3.50 -9.10 -6.88
C ALA A 113 2.32 -9.98 -6.43
N GLU A 114 2.43 -10.51 -5.22
CA GLU A 114 1.31 -11.07 -4.46
C GLU A 114 0.94 -10.06 -3.36
N LEU A 115 -0.36 -9.76 -3.24
CA LEU A 115 -0.85 -8.71 -2.34
C LEU A 115 -1.97 -9.27 -1.45
N GLU A 116 -1.85 -9.07 -0.14
CA GLU A 116 -2.88 -9.42 0.85
C GLU A 116 -3.22 -8.23 1.74
N VAL A 117 -4.51 -8.01 2.00
CA VAL A 117 -5.00 -6.92 2.84
C VAL A 117 -6.22 -7.38 3.62
N ARG A 118 -6.34 -6.89 4.86
CA ARG A 118 -7.58 -6.98 5.65
C ARG A 118 -8.35 -5.68 5.49
N ILE A 119 -9.56 -5.78 4.95
CA ILE A 119 -10.45 -4.63 4.71
C ILE A 119 -11.71 -4.79 5.52
N LYS A 120 -12.21 -3.66 6.05
CA LYS A 120 -13.50 -3.56 6.73
C LYS A 120 -14.32 -2.43 6.10
N GLY A 121 -15.45 -2.77 5.50
CA GLY A 121 -16.42 -1.79 5.01
C GLY A 121 -17.21 -1.19 6.18
N VAL A 122 -17.03 0.10 6.47
CA VAL A 122 -17.67 0.76 7.63
C VAL A 122 -18.97 1.44 7.26
N ALA A 123 -18.95 2.28 6.21
CA ALA A 123 -20.08 3.07 5.75
C ALA A 123 -19.99 3.33 4.24
N GLY A 124 -21.08 3.82 3.66
CA GLY A 124 -21.19 4.10 2.23
C GLY A 124 -22.56 3.69 1.69
N ARG A 125 -23.08 4.42 0.70
CA ARG A 125 -24.37 4.09 0.06
C ARG A 125 -24.22 3.54 -1.35
N MET A 126 -23.14 3.93 -2.04
CA MET A 126 -22.79 3.44 -3.37
C MET A 126 -21.79 2.29 -3.25
N ASP A 127 -20.68 2.56 -2.57
CA ASP A 127 -19.62 1.58 -2.31
C ASP A 127 -19.32 1.57 -0.80
N GLN A 128 -19.21 0.38 -0.21
CA GLN A 128 -18.83 0.18 1.20
C GLN A 128 -17.70 -0.87 1.26
N GLY A 129 -16.58 -0.57 0.61
CA GLY A 129 -15.49 -1.52 0.50
C GLY A 129 -14.22 -0.87 -0.04
N GLY A 130 -13.37 -1.68 -0.66
CA GLY A 130 -12.08 -1.23 -1.14
C GLY A 130 -11.29 -2.37 -1.75
N GLY A 131 -10.00 -2.16 -1.93
CA GLY A 131 -9.09 -3.18 -2.42
C GLY A 131 -7.75 -2.59 -2.78
N PHE A 132 -7.06 -3.20 -3.73
CA PHE A 132 -5.72 -2.77 -4.13
C PHE A 132 -5.74 -1.89 -5.36
N VAL A 133 -4.84 -0.89 -5.36
CA VAL A 133 -4.30 -0.32 -6.59
C VAL A 133 -2.90 -0.88 -6.85
N TRP A 134 -2.55 -1.10 -8.11
CA TRP A 134 -1.19 -1.50 -8.49
C TRP A 134 -0.83 -1.01 -9.89
N ARG A 135 0.48 -1.06 -10.19
CA ARG A 135 1.07 -0.39 -11.37
C ARG A 135 0.60 1.07 -11.47
N PHE A 136 0.53 1.71 -10.31
CA PHE A 136 0.13 3.10 -10.17
C PHE A 136 1.22 3.97 -10.79
N THR A 137 0.84 4.76 -11.78
CA THR A 137 1.74 5.74 -12.41
C THR A 137 1.41 7.14 -11.90
N ASP A 138 0.12 7.46 -11.84
CA ASP A 138 -0.43 8.70 -11.32
C ASP A 138 -1.91 8.50 -10.96
N ALA A 139 -2.55 9.57 -10.49
CA ALA A 139 -3.95 9.58 -10.06
C ALA A 139 -4.96 9.21 -11.15
N ASP A 140 -4.55 9.13 -12.42
CA ASP A 140 -5.40 8.87 -13.57
C ASP A 140 -5.00 7.59 -14.33
N ASN A 141 -3.97 6.86 -13.88
CA ASN A 141 -3.41 5.69 -14.55
C ASN A 141 -2.97 4.58 -13.57
N TYR A 142 -3.83 3.57 -13.38
CA TYR A 142 -3.59 2.41 -12.50
C TYR A 142 -4.56 1.26 -12.76
N TYR A 143 -4.27 0.08 -12.21
CA TYR A 143 -5.25 -0.99 -12.06
C TYR A 143 -5.83 -1.00 -10.66
N VAL A 144 -7.08 -1.42 -10.52
CA VAL A 144 -7.74 -1.55 -9.22
C VAL A 144 -8.60 -2.80 -9.16
N VAL A 145 -8.51 -3.53 -8.05
CA VAL A 145 -9.47 -4.57 -7.69
C VAL A 145 -10.27 -4.06 -6.51
N ARG A 146 -11.59 -4.19 -6.58
CA ARG A 146 -12.49 -3.69 -5.56
C ARG A 146 -13.38 -4.82 -5.08
N ALA A 147 -13.36 -5.08 -3.78
CA ALA A 147 -14.39 -5.85 -3.10
C ALA A 147 -15.47 -4.87 -2.59
N ASN A 148 -16.72 -5.08 -2.98
CA ASN A 148 -17.86 -4.30 -2.50
C ASN A 148 -18.90 -5.19 -1.83
N PRO A 149 -18.90 -5.28 -0.49
CA PRO A 149 -19.88 -6.01 0.29
C PRO A 149 -21.35 -5.63 0.01
N LEU A 150 -21.64 -4.38 -0.40
CA LEU A 150 -23.02 -3.96 -0.71
C LEU A 150 -23.57 -4.62 -1.97
N GLU A 151 -22.70 -4.95 -2.93
CA GLU A 151 -23.07 -5.54 -4.22
C GLU A 151 -22.70 -7.03 -4.31
N ASP A 152 -22.17 -7.62 -3.22
CA ASP A 152 -21.64 -8.99 -3.16
C ASP A 152 -20.72 -9.33 -4.35
N ASN A 153 -19.77 -8.44 -4.63
CA ASN A 153 -18.88 -8.63 -5.78
C ASN A 153 -17.41 -8.26 -5.50
N VAL A 154 -16.56 -8.84 -6.35
CA VAL A 154 -15.15 -8.46 -6.53
C VAL A 154 -14.95 -8.19 -8.00
N VAL A 155 -14.50 -6.97 -8.33
CA VAL A 155 -14.38 -6.54 -9.71
C VAL A 155 -13.02 -5.91 -9.96
N LEU A 156 -12.42 -6.30 -11.07
CA LEU A 156 -11.19 -5.75 -11.59
C LEU A 156 -11.49 -4.59 -12.55
N TYR A 157 -10.76 -3.48 -12.44
CA TYR A 157 -10.86 -2.35 -13.34
C TYR A 157 -9.48 -1.87 -13.78
N LYS A 158 -9.47 -1.14 -14.89
CA LYS A 158 -8.38 -0.28 -15.32
C LYS A 158 -8.86 1.17 -15.25
N VAL A 159 -8.00 2.04 -14.74
CA VAL A 159 -8.12 3.49 -14.88
C VAL A 159 -7.05 3.95 -15.84
N GLU A 160 -7.47 4.59 -16.93
CA GLU A 160 -6.58 5.12 -17.97
C GLU A 160 -7.05 6.50 -18.38
N ASN A 161 -6.17 7.49 -18.31
CA ASN A 161 -6.50 8.90 -18.54
C ASN A 161 -7.74 9.33 -17.72
N GLY A 162 -7.80 8.89 -16.46
CA GLY A 162 -8.88 9.19 -15.53
C GLY A 162 -10.18 8.45 -15.82
N LYS A 163 -10.21 7.57 -16.83
CA LYS A 163 -11.38 6.75 -17.21
C LYS A 163 -11.32 5.36 -16.57
N ARG A 164 -12.27 5.04 -15.68
CA ARG A 164 -12.41 3.69 -15.12
C ARG A 164 -13.27 2.79 -16.02
N THR A 165 -12.76 1.61 -16.36
CA THR A 165 -13.45 0.56 -17.12
C THR A 165 -13.26 -0.80 -16.45
N ASP A 166 -14.31 -1.62 -16.37
CA ASP A 166 -14.16 -2.99 -15.87
C ASP A 166 -13.28 -3.81 -16.81
N LEU A 167 -12.46 -4.68 -16.24
CA LEU A 167 -11.66 -5.63 -16.98
C LEU A 167 -12.40 -6.97 -17.01
N PRO A 168 -12.91 -7.38 -18.19
CA PRO A 168 -13.68 -8.60 -18.31
C PRO A 168 -12.82 -9.84 -18.05
N LEU A 169 -13.45 -10.88 -17.50
CA LEU A 169 -12.83 -12.19 -17.43
C LEU A 169 -12.61 -12.74 -18.85
N LEU A 170 -11.43 -13.32 -19.07
CA LEU A 170 -11.07 -13.93 -20.35
C LEU A 170 -12.14 -14.94 -20.78
N GLY A 171 -12.70 -14.74 -21.96
CA GLY A 171 -13.73 -15.62 -22.54
C GLY A 171 -15.15 -15.41 -22.01
N LYS A 172 -15.39 -14.52 -21.04
CA LYS A 172 -16.75 -14.24 -20.50
C LYS A 172 -17.33 -12.90 -20.93
N GLY A 173 -16.54 -12.04 -21.58
CA GLY A 173 -16.97 -10.69 -21.93
C GLY A 173 -17.20 -9.82 -20.68
N ARG A 174 -17.96 -8.74 -20.82
CA ARG A 174 -18.22 -7.79 -19.72
C ARG A 174 -18.93 -8.50 -18.57
N THR A 175 -18.38 -8.41 -17.37
CA THR A 175 -18.91 -9.10 -16.18
C THR A 175 -19.48 -8.14 -15.13
N TYR A 176 -19.35 -6.83 -15.34
CA TYR A 176 -19.83 -5.82 -14.41
C TYR A 176 -20.33 -4.54 -15.10
N GLY A 177 -21.45 -4.02 -14.57
CA GLY A 177 -22.06 -2.72 -14.86
C GLY A 177 -22.94 -2.63 -16.10
#